data_AF-A0A453DQW0-F1
#
_entry.id   AF-A0A453DQW0-F1
#
_cell.length_a   1.000
_cell.length_b   1.000
_cell.length_c   1.000
_cell.angle_alpha   90.00
_cell.angle_beta   90.00
_cell.angle_gamma   90.00
#
_symmetry.space_group_name_H-M   'P 1'
#
loop_
_entity.id
_entity.type
_entity.pdbx_description
1 polymer ?
#
loop_
_entity_poly.entity_id
_entity_poly.type
_entity_poly.pdbx_seq_one_letter_code
_entity_poly.pdbx_strand_id
1 'polypeptide(L)'
;SAHHSSDFSFDKDVPDVVPPMLGLHNYQDGAYAEDLANYHERSHADDWFGTEAMDVLVGWTKNLCSSKDLPGCSVLDIGTGSGRLLQQLAKQGFSDLTGIDYSEAAIELARNLAIRDGFEHINFLVDDVLESKLERRFELVMDEGTLDAIGLHPDGPVKR
;
A
#
# COMPACT_ATOMS: atom_id res chain seq x y z
N SER A 1 30.74 24.92 17.25
CA SER A 1 29.45 24.98 16.56
C SER A 1 29.66 25.30 15.09
N ALA A 2 29.34 24.34 14.22
CA ALA A 2 28.87 24.58 12.86
C ALA A 2 28.32 23.23 12.37
N HIS A 3 27.02 23.22 12.09
CA HIS A 3 26.23 22.06 11.74
C HIS A 3 26.67 21.47 10.39
N HIS A 4 26.83 20.14 10.35
CA HIS A 4 26.85 19.37 9.11
C HIS A 4 25.39 19.17 8.69
N SER A 5 24.92 19.87 7.66
CA SER A 5 23.69 19.52 6.96
C SER A 5 24.02 18.37 6.01
N SER A 6 23.58 17.17 6.36
CA SER A 6 23.60 16.03 5.43
C SER A 6 22.56 16.29 4.34
N ASP A 7 23.05 16.50 3.12
CA ASP A 7 22.22 16.64 1.93
C ASP A 7 21.39 15.38 1.71
N PHE A 8 20.06 15.55 1.65
CA PHE A 8 19.13 14.53 1.21
C PHE A 8 19.40 14.21 -0.27
N SER A 9 19.87 12.99 -0.55
CA SER A 9 19.98 12.47 -1.91
C SER A 9 18.78 11.59 -2.19
N PHE A 10 17.77 12.11 -2.90
CA PHE A 10 16.81 11.26 -3.59
C PHE A 10 17.54 10.51 -4.70
N ASP A 11 17.33 9.20 -4.76
CA ASP A 11 17.91 8.32 -5.76
C ASP A 11 17.55 8.82 -7.18
N LYS A 12 18.55 8.98 -8.05
CA LYS A 12 18.43 9.73 -9.31
C LYS A 12 17.80 8.94 -10.47
N ASP A 13 17.31 7.74 -10.21
CA ASP A 13 16.83 6.83 -11.24
C ASP A 13 15.30 6.65 -11.25
N VAL A 14 14.55 7.39 -10.42
CA VAL A 14 13.09 7.44 -10.50
C VAL A 14 12.68 8.57 -11.46
N PRO A 15 11.95 8.30 -12.55
CA PRO A 15 11.46 9.36 -13.43
C PRO A 15 10.59 10.34 -12.62
N ASP A 16 10.77 11.66 -12.85
CA ASP A 16 9.99 12.71 -12.20
C ASP A 16 8.48 12.47 -12.46
N VAL A 17 7.79 11.87 -11.48
CA VAL A 17 6.35 11.64 -11.58
C VAL A 17 5.65 12.98 -11.32
N VAL A 18 5.00 13.52 -12.35
CA VAL A 18 4.20 14.73 -12.20
C VAL A 18 2.92 14.42 -11.41
N PRO A 19 2.56 15.19 -10.37
CA PRO A 19 1.44 14.88 -9.47
C PRO A 19 0.09 14.53 -10.13
N PRO A 20 -0.33 15.15 -11.26
CA PRO A 20 -1.57 14.78 -11.94
C PRO A 20 -1.57 13.37 -12.53
N MET A 21 -0.40 12.79 -12.84
CA MET A 21 -0.30 11.43 -13.36
C MET A 21 -0.60 10.39 -12.29
N LEU A 22 -0.41 10.73 -11.01
CA LEU A 22 -0.71 9.84 -9.88
C LEU A 22 -2.19 9.53 -9.73
N GLY A 23 -3.05 10.48 -10.12
CA GLY A 23 -4.50 10.25 -10.14
C GLY A 23 -4.98 9.46 -11.36
N LEU A 24 -4.13 9.18 -12.35
CA LEU A 24 -4.54 8.48 -13.57
C LEU A 24 -4.47 6.97 -13.38
N HIS A 25 -5.63 6.33 -13.48
CA HIS A 25 -5.79 4.88 -13.42
C HIS A 25 -4.79 4.13 -14.32
N ASN A 26 -4.68 4.53 -15.59
CA ASN A 26 -3.81 3.87 -16.56
C ASN A 26 -2.32 3.95 -16.21
N TYR A 27 -1.90 4.97 -15.46
CA TYR A 27 -0.51 5.11 -15.02
C TYR A 27 -0.19 4.12 -13.90
N GLN A 28 -1.08 4.03 -12.90
CA GLN A 28 -0.95 3.09 -11.79
C GLN A 28 -0.99 1.64 -12.28
N ASP A 29 -1.97 1.29 -13.12
CA ASP A 29 -2.06 -0.03 -13.75
C ASP A 29 -0.82 -0.40 -14.57
N GLY A 30 -0.27 0.56 -15.32
CA GLY A 30 0.94 0.35 -16.10
C GLY A 30 2.16 0.04 -15.24
N ALA A 31 2.32 0.75 -14.13
CA ALA A 31 3.39 0.50 -13.15
C ALA A 31 3.24 -0.89 -12.52
N TYR A 32 2.04 -1.25 -12.04
CA TYR A 32 1.78 -2.57 -11.47
C TYR A 32 1.99 -3.70 -12.47
N ALA A 33 1.62 -3.51 -13.74
CA ALA A 33 1.87 -4.50 -14.78
C ALA A 33 3.37 -4.72 -15.04
N GLU A 34 4.18 -3.66 -15.01
CA GLU A 34 5.64 -3.77 -15.12
C GLU A 34 6.24 -4.51 -13.93
N ASP A 35 5.81 -4.18 -12.72
CA ASP A 35 6.33 -4.83 -11.51
C ASP A 35 5.85 -6.28 -11.40
N LEU A 36 4.61 -6.57 -11.80
CA LEU A 36 4.11 -7.94 -11.94
C LEU A 36 4.90 -8.75 -12.96
N ALA A 37 5.38 -8.16 -14.05
CA ALA A 37 6.24 -8.86 -14.99
C ALA A 37 7.63 -9.19 -14.41
N ASN A 38 8.09 -8.42 -13.41
CA ASN A 38 9.46 -8.47 -12.88
C ASN A 38 9.53 -8.85 -11.38
N TYR A 39 8.44 -9.30 -10.76
CA TYR A 39 8.34 -9.48 -9.29
C TYR A 39 9.28 -10.54 -8.71
N HIS A 40 9.83 -11.42 -9.54
CA HIS A 40 10.87 -12.38 -9.14
C HIS A 40 12.23 -11.70 -8.93
N GLU A 41 12.49 -10.60 -9.64
CA GLU A 41 13.77 -9.88 -9.61
C GLU A 41 13.70 -8.64 -8.71
N ARG A 42 12.50 -8.09 -8.51
CA ARG A 42 12.26 -6.89 -7.70
C ARG A 42 11.63 -7.24 -6.34
N SER A 43 12.35 -6.89 -5.27
CA SER A 43 11.87 -7.04 -3.87
C SER A 43 11.39 -5.72 -3.25
N HIS A 44 11.49 -4.59 -3.97
CA HIS A 44 11.36 -3.23 -3.44
C HIS A 44 10.57 -2.26 -4.33
N ALA A 45 9.77 -2.75 -5.27
CA ALA A 45 9.21 -1.89 -6.33
C ALA A 45 8.31 -0.74 -5.83
N ASP A 46 7.65 -0.88 -4.66
CA ASP A 46 6.61 0.07 -4.24
C ASP A 46 6.83 0.70 -2.84
N ASP A 47 8.07 0.93 -2.39
CA ASP A 47 8.29 1.73 -1.17
C ASP A 47 8.05 3.23 -1.47
N TRP A 48 6.83 3.58 -1.90
CA TRP A 48 6.42 4.94 -2.29
C TRP A 48 6.76 5.98 -1.23
N PHE A 49 6.64 5.60 0.05
CA PHE A 49 6.92 6.46 1.20
C PHE A 49 8.22 6.12 1.94
N GLY A 50 8.96 5.10 1.48
CA GLY A 50 10.22 4.65 2.08
C GLY A 50 10.08 3.82 3.35
N THR A 51 11.16 3.13 3.73
CA THR A 51 11.19 2.20 4.87
C THR A 51 10.94 2.86 6.22
N GLU A 52 11.35 4.13 6.40
CA GLU A 52 11.14 4.85 7.66
C GLU A 52 9.66 5.14 7.93
N ALA A 53 8.91 5.54 6.89
CA ALA A 53 7.47 5.75 7.01
C ALA A 53 6.75 4.44 7.33
N MET A 54 7.16 3.35 6.68
CA MET A 54 6.62 2.02 6.92
C MET A 54 6.82 1.56 8.39
N ASP A 55 8.02 1.77 8.95
CA ASP A 55 8.31 1.44 10.35
C ASP A 55 7.42 2.22 11.33
N VAL A 56 7.19 3.51 11.04
CA VAL A 56 6.29 4.36 11.84
C VAL A 56 4.84 3.88 11.76
N LEU A 57 4.34 3.61 10.55
CA LEU A 57 2.98 3.10 10.33
C LEU A 57 2.75 1.79 11.08
N VAL A 58 3.65 0.82 10.92
CA VAL A 58 3.60 -0.46 11.62
C VAL A 58 3.62 -0.27 13.15
N GLY A 59 4.47 0.63 13.64
CA GLY A 59 4.54 0.97 15.06
C GLY A 59 3.23 1.56 15.60
N TRP A 60 2.61 2.48 14.86
CA TRP A 60 1.33 3.07 15.22
C TRP A 60 0.19 2.05 15.21
N THR A 61 0.12 1.19 14.18
CA THR A 61 -0.90 0.13 14.08
C THR A 61 -0.82 -0.81 15.28
N LYS A 62 0.38 -1.24 15.68
CA LYS A 62 0.58 -2.06 16.90
C LYS A 62 0.08 -1.36 18.16
N ASN A 63 0.36 -0.07 18.29
CA ASN A 63 -0.08 0.71 19.46
C ASN A 63 -1.60 0.87 19.49
N LEU A 64 -2.25 1.07 18.35
CA LEU A 64 -3.72 1.15 18.26
C LEU A 64 -4.38 -0.19 18.62
N CYS A 65 -3.76 -1.31 18.24
CA CYS A 65 -4.21 -2.65 18.60
C CYS A 65 -3.74 -3.13 19.99
N SER A 66 -3.00 -2.32 20.76
CA SER A 66 -2.35 -2.76 22.02
C SER A 66 -3.30 -3.24 23.12
N SER A 67 -4.58 -2.88 23.03
CA SER A 67 -5.63 -3.37 23.94
C SER A 67 -6.11 -4.79 23.62
N LYS A 68 -5.58 -5.41 22.56
CA LYS A 68 -5.96 -6.73 22.05
C LYS A 68 -4.70 -7.53 21.68
N ASP A 69 -4.89 -8.84 21.50
CA ASP A 69 -3.89 -9.66 20.87
C ASP A 69 -3.83 -9.33 19.37
N LEU A 70 -2.63 -9.07 18.84
CA LEU A 70 -2.41 -8.65 17.44
C LEU A 70 -3.09 -9.57 16.40
N PRO A 71 -3.10 -10.91 16.55
CA PRO A 71 -3.82 -11.80 15.63
C PRO A 71 -5.32 -11.49 15.52
N GLY A 72 -5.93 -11.00 16.60
CA GLY A 72 -7.35 -10.65 16.65
C GLY A 72 -7.67 -9.23 16.18
N CYS A 73 -6.66 -8.40 15.90
CA CYS A 73 -6.88 -7.06 15.40
C CYS A 73 -7.06 -7.07 13.88
N SER A 74 -8.31 -6.91 13.42
CA SER A 74 -8.60 -6.93 11.98
C SER A 74 -8.26 -5.60 11.30
N VAL A 75 -7.45 -5.66 10.24
CA VAL A 75 -6.98 -4.48 9.50
C VAL A 75 -7.42 -4.57 8.04
N LEU A 76 -8.00 -3.47 7.55
CA LEU A 76 -8.24 -3.21 6.13
C LEU A 76 -7.25 -2.16 5.63
N ASP A 77 -6.60 -2.44 4.52
CA ASP A 77 -5.74 -1.50 3.79
C ASP A 77 -6.38 -1.14 2.45
N ILE A 78 -6.68 0.14 2.24
CA ILE A 78 -7.37 0.68 1.07
C ILE A 78 -6.34 1.21 0.07
N GLY A 79 -6.46 0.76 -1.18
CA GLY A 79 -5.46 1.00 -2.22
C GLY A 79 -4.14 0.35 -1.84
N THR A 80 -4.22 -0.94 -1.51
CA THR A 80 -3.12 -1.70 -0.92
C THR A 80 -1.91 -1.85 -1.85
N GLY A 81 -2.06 -1.58 -3.16
CA GLY A 81 -0.99 -1.74 -4.13
C GLY A 81 -0.42 -3.16 -4.11
N SER A 82 0.89 -3.30 -3.92
CA SER A 82 1.57 -4.59 -3.74
C SER A 82 1.38 -5.25 -2.36
N GLY A 83 0.57 -4.66 -1.48
CA GLY A 83 0.23 -5.23 -0.17
C GLY A 83 1.38 -5.20 0.83
N ARG A 84 2.38 -4.33 0.63
CA ARG A 84 3.62 -4.33 1.42
C ARG A 84 3.37 -4.01 2.90
N LEU A 85 2.49 -3.04 3.19
CA LEU A 85 2.09 -2.71 4.56
C LEU A 85 1.52 -3.94 5.27
N LEU A 86 0.56 -4.63 4.65
CA LEU A 86 -0.05 -5.83 5.24
C LEU A 86 0.98 -6.95 5.45
N GLN A 87 1.92 -7.14 4.54
CA GLN A 87 3.02 -8.11 4.73
C GLN A 87 3.92 -7.73 5.92
N GLN A 88 4.19 -6.44 6.14
CA GLN A 88 4.94 -6.00 7.33
C GLN A 88 4.13 -6.19 8.62
N LEU A 89 2.82 -5.94 8.61
CA LEU A 89 1.95 -6.23 9.75
C LEU A 89 1.89 -7.74 10.04
N ALA A 90 1.82 -8.59 9.02
CA ALA A 90 1.85 -10.05 9.18
C ALA A 90 3.14 -10.50 9.89
N LYS A 91 4.30 -9.93 9.54
CA LYS A 91 5.58 -10.17 10.24
C LYS A 91 5.55 -9.79 11.72
N GLN A 92 4.71 -8.83 12.10
CA GLN A 92 4.54 -8.40 13.50
C GLN A 92 3.54 -9.25 14.28
N GLY A 93 2.91 -10.25 13.65
CA GLY A 93 1.97 -11.17 14.29
C GLY A 93 0.49 -10.82 14.12
N PHE A 94 0.15 -9.92 13.19
CA PHE A 94 -1.24 -9.75 12.76
C PHE A 94 -1.64 -10.93 11.85
N SER A 95 -2.92 -11.31 11.88
CA SER A 95 -3.41 -12.43 11.04
C SER A 95 -4.74 -12.17 10.33
N ASP A 96 -5.58 -11.25 10.81
CA ASP A 96 -6.81 -10.85 10.11
C ASP A 96 -6.55 -9.59 9.28
N LEU A 97 -5.91 -9.80 8.13
CA LEU A 97 -5.45 -8.74 7.25
C LEU A 97 -6.19 -8.81 5.91
N THR A 98 -6.76 -7.69 5.47
CA THR A 98 -7.41 -7.57 4.16
C THR A 98 -6.88 -6.35 3.42
N GLY A 99 -6.48 -6.52 2.16
CA GLY A 99 -6.07 -5.43 1.28
C GLY A 99 -7.01 -5.34 0.09
N ILE A 100 -7.44 -4.12 -0.25
CA ILE A 100 -8.24 -3.87 -1.45
C ILE A 100 -7.57 -2.86 -2.36
N ASP A 101 -7.75 -3.07 -3.66
CA ASP A 101 -7.35 -2.14 -4.70
C ASP A 101 -8.33 -2.28 -5.87
N TYR A 102 -8.57 -1.19 -6.60
CA TYR A 102 -9.42 -1.26 -7.79
C TYR A 102 -8.68 -1.98 -8.93
N SER A 103 -7.34 -1.97 -8.90
CA SER A 103 -6.48 -2.53 -9.95
C SER A 103 -6.36 -4.04 -9.80
N GLU A 104 -6.76 -4.79 -10.83
CA GLU A 104 -6.56 -6.24 -10.89
C GLU A 104 -5.06 -6.61 -10.85
N ALA A 105 -4.23 -5.82 -11.54
CA ALA A 105 -2.79 -6.03 -11.60
C ALA A 105 -2.11 -5.82 -10.23
N ALA A 106 -2.52 -4.80 -9.47
CA ALA A 106 -2.03 -4.56 -8.11
C ALA A 106 -2.33 -5.75 -7.21
N ILE A 107 -3.59 -6.23 -7.23
CA ILE A 107 -4.03 -7.37 -6.42
C ILE A 107 -3.32 -8.67 -6.82
N GLU A 108 -3.09 -8.90 -8.11
CA GLU A 108 -2.31 -10.05 -8.57
C GLU A 108 -0.87 -9.97 -8.09
N LEU A 109 -0.22 -8.82 -8.20
CA LEU A 109 1.12 -8.57 -7.68
C LEU A 109 1.18 -8.81 -6.16
N ALA A 110 0.25 -8.24 -5.39
CA ALA A 110 0.18 -8.39 -3.95
C ALA A 110 0.06 -9.86 -3.51
N ARG A 111 -0.82 -10.63 -4.16
CA ARG A 111 -0.96 -12.07 -3.91
C ARG A 111 0.32 -12.83 -4.21
N ASN A 112 0.94 -12.55 -5.36
CA ASN A 112 2.17 -13.24 -5.77
C ASN A 112 3.34 -12.96 -4.81
N LEU A 113 3.48 -11.71 -4.35
CA LEU A 113 4.48 -11.34 -3.35
C LEU A 113 4.19 -11.98 -1.98
N ALA A 114 2.93 -11.96 -1.54
CA ALA A 114 2.54 -12.59 -0.28
C ALA A 114 2.77 -14.11 -0.29
N ILE A 115 2.45 -14.81 -1.38
CA ILE A 115 2.76 -16.24 -1.54
C ILE A 115 4.27 -16.47 -1.48
N ARG A 116 5.05 -15.70 -2.26
CA ARG A 116 6.52 -15.79 -2.29
C ARG A 116 7.13 -15.64 -0.90
N ASP A 117 6.59 -14.71 -0.11
CA ASP A 117 7.16 -14.33 1.19
C ASP A 117 6.52 -15.09 2.37
N GLY A 118 5.59 -16.02 2.11
CA GLY A 118 4.98 -16.91 3.11
C GLY A 118 3.79 -16.33 3.87
N PHE A 119 3.13 -15.32 3.31
CA PHE A 119 1.98 -14.60 3.89
C PHE A 119 0.66 -14.89 3.14
N GLU A 120 0.47 -16.12 2.66
CA GLU A 120 -0.73 -16.56 1.90
C GLU A 120 -2.07 -16.37 2.64
N HIS A 121 -2.01 -16.13 3.96
CA HIS A 121 -3.19 -15.88 4.78
C HIS A 121 -3.76 -14.46 4.64
N ILE A 122 -3.01 -13.52 4.04
CA ILE A 122 -3.52 -12.16 3.79
C ILE A 122 -4.56 -12.20 2.67
N ASN A 123 -5.72 -11.60 2.92
CA ASN A 123 -6.82 -11.59 1.97
C ASN A 123 -6.76 -10.36 1.05
N PHE A 124 -6.41 -10.56 -0.22
CA PHE A 124 -6.38 -9.49 -1.21
C PHE A 124 -7.59 -9.56 -2.15
N LEU A 125 -8.32 -8.46 -2.32
CA LEU A 125 -9.54 -8.40 -3.14
C LEU A 125 -9.48 -7.22 -4.11
N VAL A 126 -9.96 -7.46 -5.33
CA VAL A 126 -10.23 -6.35 -6.26
C VAL A 126 -11.53 -5.69 -5.82
N ASP A 127 -11.46 -4.45 -5.36
CA ASP A 127 -12.62 -3.68 -4.91
C ASP A 127 -12.37 -2.18 -5.09
N ASP A 128 -13.39 -1.48 -5.59
CA ASP A 128 -13.35 -0.02 -5.72
C ASP A 128 -13.89 0.57 -4.42
N VAL A 129 -13.06 1.29 -3.67
CA VAL A 129 -13.47 1.90 -2.38
C VAL A 129 -14.69 2.82 -2.51
N LEU A 130 -14.90 3.44 -3.68
CA LEU A 130 -16.04 4.34 -3.92
C LEU A 130 -17.36 3.58 -4.03
N GLU A 131 -17.32 2.32 -4.46
CA GLU A 131 -18.47 1.43 -4.69
C GLU A 131 -18.22 0.06 -4.02
N SER A 132 -17.62 0.09 -2.82
CA SER A 132 -17.08 -1.12 -2.19
C SER A 132 -18.16 -2.12 -1.83
N LYS A 133 -17.83 -3.40 -1.99
CA LYS A 133 -18.71 -4.54 -1.70
C LYS A 133 -18.42 -5.20 -0.36
N LEU A 134 -17.55 -4.62 0.46
CA LEU A 134 -17.22 -5.14 1.78
C LEU A 134 -18.37 -4.92 2.76
N GLU A 135 -18.95 -6.01 3.26
CA GLU A 135 -20.04 -5.96 4.27
C GLU A 135 -19.56 -6.18 5.71
N ARG A 136 -18.26 -6.50 5.90
CA ARG A 136 -17.68 -6.77 7.23
C ARG A 136 -17.13 -5.51 7.88
N ARG A 137 -17.07 -5.52 9.21
CA ARG A 137 -16.36 -4.49 9.99
C ARG A 137 -14.91 -4.88 10.20
N PHE A 138 -14.06 -3.87 10.26
CA PHE A 138 -12.65 -3.95 10.62
C PHE A 138 -12.38 -3.13 11.87
N GLU A 139 -11.32 -3.46 12.61
CA GLU A 139 -10.90 -2.70 13.78
C GLU A 139 -10.08 -1.48 13.39
N LEU A 140 -9.26 -1.62 12.35
CA LEU A 140 -8.53 -0.55 11.72
C LEU A 140 -8.78 -0.56 10.21
N VAL A 141 -8.99 0.63 9.67
CA VAL A 141 -9.04 0.88 8.23
C VAL A 141 -7.94 1.91 7.96
N MET A 142 -7.05 1.56 7.05
CA MET A 142 -5.88 2.33 6.68
C MET A 142 -5.94 2.74 5.22
N ASP A 143 -5.31 3.88 4.93
CA ASP A 143 -5.08 4.39 3.59
C ASP A 143 -3.66 4.96 3.56
N GLU A 144 -2.89 4.58 2.54
CA GLU A 144 -1.55 5.08 2.29
C GLU A 144 -1.47 5.71 0.88
N GLY A 145 -2.05 6.90 0.73
CA GLY A 145 -1.94 7.71 -0.49
C GLY A 145 -3.06 7.53 -1.53
N THR A 146 -4.04 6.65 -1.28
CA THR A 146 -5.20 6.50 -2.18
C THR A 146 -6.08 7.73 -2.16
N LEU A 147 -6.31 8.33 -0.99
CA LEU A 147 -7.08 9.57 -0.90
C LEU A 147 -6.37 10.74 -1.61
N ASP A 148 -5.03 10.79 -1.57
CA ASP A 148 -4.25 11.76 -2.33
C ASP A 148 -4.41 11.52 -3.84
N ALA A 149 -4.31 10.28 -4.30
CA ALA A 149 -4.51 9.92 -5.71
C ALA A 149 -5.91 10.30 -6.21
N ILE A 150 -6.95 10.05 -5.41
CA ILE A 150 -8.32 10.48 -5.70
C ILE A 150 -8.39 12.01 -5.78
N GLY A 151 -7.76 12.73 -4.85
CA GLY A 151 -7.74 14.19 -4.82
C GLY A 151 -6.96 14.84 -5.98
N LEU A 152 -5.97 14.14 -6.53
CA LEU A 152 -5.13 14.59 -7.64
C LEU A 152 -5.73 14.29 -9.02
N HIS A 153 -6.89 13.64 -9.08
CA HIS A 153 -7.52 13.28 -10.34
C HIS A 153 -7.83 14.52 -11.20
N PRO A 154 -7.49 14.53 -12.52
CA PRO A 154 -7.59 15.71 -13.38
C PRO A 154 -9.03 16.23 -13.58
N ASP A 155 -10.04 15.37 -13.41
CA ASP A 155 -11.45 15.78 -13.49
C ASP A 155 -11.98 16.46 -12.21
N GLY A 156 -11.14 16.59 -11.16
CA GLY A 156 -11.52 17.16 -9.88
C GLY A 156 -12.68 16.43 -9.20
N PRO A 157 -13.37 17.06 -8.23
CA PRO A 157 -14.49 16.43 -7.50
C PRO A 157 -15.77 16.22 -8.33
N VAL A 158 -15.75 16.55 -9.64
CA VAL A 158 -16.97 16.75 -10.44
C VAL A 158 -17.41 15.49 -11.19
N LYS A 159 -16.58 14.44 -11.23
CA LYS A 159 -16.99 13.12 -11.72
C LYS A 159 -16.31 12.01 -10.95
N ARG A 160 -17.05 11.37 -10.05
CA ARG A 160 -16.95 9.96 -9.66
C ARG A 160 -18.18 9.65 -8.81
#